data_AF-A0A959GF88-F1
#
_entry.id   AF-A0A959GF88-F1
#
_cell.length_a   1.000
_cell.length_b   1.000
_cell.length_c   1.000
_cell.angle_alpha   90.00
_cell.angle_beta   90.00
_cell.angle_gamma   90.00
#
_symmetry.space_group_name_H-M   'P 1'
#
loop_
_entity.id
_entity.type
_entity.pdbx_description
1 polymer ?
#
loop_
_entity_poly.entity_id
_entity_poly.type
_entity_poly.pdbx_seq_one_letter_code
_entity_poly.pdbx_strand_id
1 'polypeptide(L)'
;MRLEYTTVNILRGAAIYSLGDSAAALLVDEFQWSRLLGLSLIGATIYAFEIPNYFNWIEEKVQGRKGFRAALDKTMLAMLYFNPLWIARHLFFIYLFSGRVWEVSWALLGVGLFSFLANIPLSLLGNFFIQNVVRLRWRFFASAVFSALMAVYYALSEVFFR
;
A
#
# COMPACT_ATOMS: atom_id res chain seq x y z
N MET A 1 22.42 5.36 3.67
CA MET A 1 21.26 4.52 3.99
C MET A 1 21.66 3.09 4.38
N ARG A 2 21.25 2.63 5.56
CA ARG A 2 21.30 1.20 5.94
C ARG A 2 19.95 0.59 5.58
N LEU A 3 19.96 -0.50 4.82
CA LEU A 3 18.72 -1.19 4.45
C LEU A 3 18.09 -1.86 5.68
N GLU A 4 16.79 -1.68 5.84
CA GLU A 4 15.99 -2.28 6.91
C GLU A 4 15.12 -3.41 6.37
N TYR A 5 15.27 -4.59 6.97
CA TYR A 5 14.40 -5.74 6.76
C TYR A 5 14.34 -6.53 8.08
N THR A 6 13.36 -6.21 8.92
CA THR A 6 13.29 -6.71 10.28
C THR A 6 12.17 -7.74 10.41
N THR A 7 12.31 -8.72 11.31
CA THR A 7 11.26 -9.70 11.61
C THR A 7 9.93 -9.03 11.96
N VAL A 8 9.97 -7.89 12.64
CA VAL A 8 8.77 -7.12 12.98
C VAL A 8 8.07 -6.58 11.72
N ASN A 9 8.82 -6.04 10.75
CA ASN A 9 8.23 -5.60 9.48
C ASN A 9 7.73 -6.77 8.64
N ILE A 10 8.45 -7.89 8.63
CA ILE A 10 8.02 -9.12 7.95
C ILE A 10 6.65 -9.56 8.49
N LEU A 11 6.51 -9.69 9.82
CA LEU A 11 5.27 -10.11 10.46
C LEU A 11 4.12 -9.11 10.24
N ARG A 12 4.40 -7.81 10.34
CA ARG A 12 3.40 -6.76 10.07
C ARG A 12 2.93 -6.78 8.62
N GLY A 13 3.88 -6.88 7.68
CA GLY A 13 3.57 -6.93 6.26
C GLY A 13 2.74 -8.17 5.93
N ALA A 14 3.19 -9.34 6.38
CA ALA A 14 2.47 -10.60 6.21
C ALA A 14 1.02 -10.49 6.68
N ALA A 15 0.81 -10.08 7.94
CA ALA A 15 -0.50 -10.07 8.55
C ALA A 15 -1.41 -8.98 7.97
N ILE A 16 -0.95 -7.74 7.87
CA ILE A 16 -1.84 -6.60 7.57
C ILE A 16 -2.32 -6.64 6.12
N TYR A 17 -1.43 -6.92 5.16
CA TYR A 17 -1.81 -6.98 3.76
C TYR A 17 -2.74 -8.16 3.49
N SER A 18 -2.45 -9.34 4.04
CA SER A 18 -3.32 -10.49 3.84
C SER A 18 -4.68 -10.32 4.53
N LEU A 19 -4.73 -9.78 5.75
CA LEU A 19 -5.99 -9.57 6.49
C LEU A 19 -6.84 -8.48 5.85
N GLY A 20 -6.25 -7.36 5.45
CA GLY A 20 -6.96 -6.27 4.79
C GLY A 20 -7.60 -6.70 3.48
N ASP A 21 -6.81 -7.37 2.63
CA ASP A 21 -7.30 -7.92 1.38
C ASP A 21 -8.33 -9.05 1.60
N SER A 22 -8.13 -9.95 2.57
CA SER A 22 -9.09 -11.01 2.87
C SER A 22 -10.42 -10.45 3.37
N ALA A 23 -10.39 -9.41 4.20
CA ALA A 23 -11.60 -8.73 4.66
C ALA A 23 -12.36 -8.11 3.47
N ALA A 24 -11.65 -7.44 2.56
CA ALA A 24 -12.22 -6.91 1.33
C ALA A 24 -12.80 -8.04 0.45
N ALA A 25 -12.08 -9.15 0.28
CA ALA A 25 -12.50 -10.31 -0.51
C ALA A 25 -13.77 -10.96 0.03
N LEU A 26 -13.89 -11.07 1.36
CA LEU A 26 -15.06 -11.62 2.03
C LEU A 26 -16.31 -10.76 1.82
N LEU A 27 -16.16 -9.44 1.67
CA LEU A 27 -17.29 -8.53 1.41
C LEU A 27 -17.85 -8.68 -0.01
N VAL A 28 -17.05 -9.14 -0.96
CA VAL A 28 -17.43 -9.31 -2.37
C VAL A 28 -17.54 -10.78 -2.80
N ASP A 29 -17.58 -11.71 -1.85
CA ASP A 29 -17.64 -13.16 -2.08
C ASP A 29 -16.50 -13.72 -2.96
N GLU A 30 -15.31 -13.11 -2.93
CA GLU A 30 -14.13 -13.50 -3.72
C GLU A 30 -12.97 -14.03 -2.84
N PHE A 31 -13.24 -14.44 -1.61
CA PHE A 31 -12.20 -14.94 -0.71
C PHE A 31 -11.54 -16.22 -1.23
N GLN A 32 -10.20 -16.26 -1.21
CA GLN A 32 -9.41 -17.43 -1.60
C GLN A 32 -8.17 -17.61 -0.70
N TRP A 33 -7.90 -18.85 -0.29
CA TRP A 33 -6.74 -19.19 0.53
C TRP A 33 -5.41 -18.94 -0.18
N SER A 34 -5.33 -19.19 -1.48
CA SER A 34 -4.13 -18.93 -2.29
C SER A 34 -3.79 -17.44 -2.32
N ARG A 35 -4.81 -16.57 -2.49
CA ARG A 35 -4.71 -15.10 -2.44
C ARG A 35 -4.24 -14.61 -1.08
N LEU A 36 -4.80 -15.13 0.01
CA LEU A 36 -4.35 -14.82 1.38
C LEU A 36 -2.87 -15.16 1.58
N LEU A 37 -2.46 -16.39 1.25
CA LEU A 37 -1.07 -16.84 1.44
C LEU A 37 -0.11 -16.08 0.53
N GLY A 38 -0.52 -15.81 -0.71
CA GLY A 38 0.24 -15.04 -1.68
C GLY A 38 0.51 -13.61 -1.23
N LEU A 39 -0.52 -12.90 -0.78
CA LEU A 39 -0.35 -11.54 -0.27
C LEU A 39 0.39 -11.49 1.06
N SER A 40 0.25 -12.53 1.89
CA SER A 40 1.09 -12.69 3.08
C SER A 40 2.57 -12.80 2.70
N LEU A 41 2.90 -13.61 1.67
CA LEU A 41 4.27 -13.73 1.15
C LEU A 41 4.79 -12.39 0.59
N ILE A 42 4.01 -11.69 -0.24
CA ILE A 42 4.41 -10.38 -0.79
C ILE A 42 4.57 -9.34 0.32
N GLY A 43 3.65 -9.33 1.29
CA GLY A 43 3.70 -8.47 2.46
C GLY A 43 4.96 -8.71 3.30
N ALA A 44 5.28 -9.98 3.55
CA ALA A 44 6.47 -10.43 4.27
C ALA A 44 7.78 -10.08 3.57
N THR A 45 7.80 -10.04 2.23
CA THR A 45 9.02 -9.92 1.43
C THR A 45 9.14 -8.53 0.82
N ILE A 46 8.52 -8.32 -0.35
CA ILE A 46 8.65 -7.12 -1.18
C ILE A 46 8.24 -5.88 -0.37
N TYR A 47 7.09 -5.90 0.28
CA TYR A 47 6.58 -4.70 0.96
C TYR A 47 7.30 -4.40 2.26
N ALA A 48 7.61 -5.42 3.07
CA ALA A 48 8.39 -5.27 4.30
C ALA A 48 9.84 -4.82 4.04
N PHE A 49 10.37 -5.04 2.84
CA PHE A 49 11.66 -4.52 2.41
C PHE A 49 11.53 -3.11 1.80
N GLU A 50 10.73 -2.92 0.75
CA GLU A 50 10.73 -1.67 -0.02
C GLU A 50 10.19 -0.47 0.77
N ILE A 51 9.05 -0.62 1.45
CA ILE A 51 8.32 0.52 2.03
C ILE A 51 9.10 1.18 3.17
N PRO A 52 9.62 0.44 4.18
CA PRO A 52 10.42 1.07 5.24
C PRO A 52 11.67 1.76 4.69
N ASN A 53 12.35 1.13 3.72
CA ASN A 53 13.55 1.68 3.10
C ASN A 53 13.27 2.96 2.31
N TYR A 54 12.13 3.01 1.61
CA TYR A 54 11.70 4.21 0.92
C TYR A 54 11.36 5.34 1.90
N PHE A 55 10.73 5.03 3.05
CA PHE A 55 10.48 6.04 4.09
C PHE A 55 11.76 6.55 4.75
N ASN A 56 12.75 5.67 4.97
CA ASN A 56 14.08 6.08 5.44
C ASN A 56 14.76 7.00 4.41
N TRP A 57 14.69 6.64 3.12
CA TRP A 57 15.20 7.48 2.03
C TRP A 57 14.53 8.86 1.97
N ILE A 58 13.22 8.94 2.19
CA ILE A 58 12.50 10.23 2.27
C ILE A 58 13.07 11.10 3.40
N GLU A 59 13.28 10.54 4.59
CA GLU A 59 13.85 11.29 5.72
C GLU A 59 15.26 11.79 5.41
N GLU A 60 16.13 10.95 4.84
CA GLU A 60 17.47 11.35 4.40
C GLU A 60 17.39 12.48 3.35
N LYS A 61 16.48 12.37 2.37
CA LYS A 61 16.33 13.34 1.27
C LYS A 61 15.84 14.71 1.76
N VAL A 62 15.06 14.74 2.83
CA VAL A 62 14.41 15.96 3.36
C VAL A 62 15.12 16.53 4.60
N GLN A 63 16.17 15.87 5.12
CA GLN A 63 16.88 16.21 6.35
C GLN A 63 17.35 17.69 6.46
N GLY A 64 17.62 18.36 5.33
CA GLY A 64 18.02 19.77 5.28
C GLY A 64 16.86 20.79 5.15
N ARG A 65 15.62 20.34 4.98
CA ARG A 65 14.44 21.21 4.80
C ARG A 65 13.69 21.35 6.12
N LYS A 66 13.08 22.51 6.37
CA LYS A 66 12.35 22.79 7.61
C LYS A 66 10.93 23.31 7.35
N GLY A 67 10.08 23.17 8.35
CA GLY A 67 8.71 23.68 8.35
C GLY A 67 7.81 23.02 7.31
N PHE A 68 6.83 23.77 6.82
CA PHE A 68 5.77 23.26 5.96
C PHE A 68 6.27 22.68 4.63
N ARG A 69 7.34 23.23 4.04
CA ARG A 69 7.94 22.71 2.80
C ARG A 69 8.44 21.27 2.99
N ALA A 70 9.14 21.01 4.08
CA ALA A 70 9.59 19.65 4.41
C ALA A 70 8.40 18.69 4.55
N ALA A 71 7.31 19.14 5.17
CA ALA A 71 6.11 18.31 5.35
C ALA A 71 5.43 17.96 4.02
N LEU A 72 5.31 18.94 3.13
CA LEU A 72 4.82 18.72 1.77
C LEU A 72 5.74 17.78 0.98
N ASP A 73 7.06 17.99 1.03
CA ASP A 73 8.02 17.16 0.30
C ASP A 73 7.94 15.69 0.71
N LYS A 74 7.88 15.40 2.02
CA LYS A 74 7.72 14.03 2.51
C LYS A 74 6.43 13.39 2.00
N THR A 75 5.35 14.17 2.00
CA THR A 75 4.03 13.72 1.54
C THR A 75 4.04 13.44 0.03
N MET A 76 4.57 14.36 -0.78
CA MET A 76 4.64 14.22 -2.23
C MET A 76 5.55 13.06 -2.64
N LEU A 77 6.69 12.87 -1.96
CA LEU A 77 7.56 11.74 -2.22
C LEU A 77 6.88 10.40 -1.87
N ALA A 78 6.10 10.35 -0.78
CA ALA A 78 5.31 9.16 -0.45
C ALA A 78 4.21 8.91 -1.49
N MET A 79 3.50 9.94 -1.95
CA MET A 79 2.53 9.85 -3.04
C MET A 79 3.15 9.36 -4.35
N LEU A 80 4.37 9.81 -4.65
CA LEU A 80 5.10 9.38 -5.84
C LEU A 80 5.50 7.90 -5.78
N TYR A 81 5.70 7.34 -4.58
CA TYR A 81 5.91 5.91 -4.42
C TYR A 81 4.63 5.11 -4.58
N PHE A 82 3.54 5.54 -3.93
CA PHE A 82 2.21 4.93 -4.06
C PHE A 82 1.48 5.39 -5.33
N ASN A 83 2.20 5.48 -6.44
CA ASN A 83 1.69 5.91 -7.75
C ASN A 83 0.86 4.79 -8.43
N PRO A 84 0.27 5.06 -9.62
CA PRO A 84 -0.52 4.06 -10.35
C PRO A 84 0.16 2.71 -10.59
N LEU A 85 1.49 2.69 -10.78
CA LEU A 85 2.25 1.44 -10.97
C LEU A 85 2.28 0.61 -9.70
N TRP A 86 2.35 1.24 -8.52
CA TRP A 86 2.26 0.52 -7.26
C TRP A 86 0.90 -0.17 -7.10
N ILE A 87 -0.18 0.54 -7.43
CA ILE A 87 -1.55 -0.01 -7.38
C ILE A 87 -1.69 -1.16 -8.38
N ALA A 88 -1.28 -0.95 -9.62
CA ALA A 88 -1.33 -1.98 -10.65
C ALA A 88 -0.49 -3.22 -10.29
N ARG A 89 0.69 -3.03 -9.67
CA ARG A 89 1.52 -4.12 -9.14
C ARG A 89 0.81 -4.90 -8.03
N HIS A 90 0.11 -4.21 -7.14
CA HIS A 90 -0.67 -4.88 -6.10
C HIS A 90 -1.83 -5.69 -6.69
N LEU A 91 -2.57 -5.12 -7.66
CA LEU A 91 -3.63 -5.82 -8.40
C LEU A 91 -3.07 -7.04 -9.16
N PHE A 92 -1.90 -6.90 -9.78
CA PHE A 92 -1.23 -8.02 -10.43
C PHE A 92 -0.99 -9.19 -9.47
N PHE A 93 -0.53 -8.92 -8.24
CA PHE A 93 -0.36 -10.00 -7.25
C PHE A 93 -1.69 -10.62 -6.84
N ILE A 94 -2.75 -9.83 -6.67
CA ILE A 94 -4.10 -10.36 -6.41
C ILE A 94 -4.51 -11.32 -7.53
N TYR A 95 -4.38 -10.92 -8.80
CA TYR A 95 -4.73 -11.76 -9.95
C TYR A 95 -3.87 -13.02 -10.02
N LEU A 96 -2.55 -12.88 -9.81
CA LEU A 96 -1.60 -13.99 -9.80
C LEU A 96 -1.98 -15.05 -8.76
N PHE A 97 -2.22 -14.63 -7.51
CA PHE A 97 -2.53 -15.54 -6.42
C PHE A 97 -4.00 -15.98 -6.37
N SER A 98 -4.86 -15.36 -7.18
CA SER A 98 -6.24 -15.82 -7.41
C SER A 98 -6.38 -16.78 -8.59
N GLY A 99 -5.26 -17.14 -9.24
CA GLY A 99 -5.26 -18.00 -10.44
C GLY A 99 -5.82 -17.33 -11.70
N ARG A 100 -6.09 -16.02 -11.66
CA ARG A 100 -6.64 -15.21 -12.76
C ARG A 100 -5.54 -14.58 -13.63
N VAL A 101 -4.45 -15.30 -13.85
CA VAL A 101 -3.27 -14.77 -14.58
C VAL A 101 -3.62 -14.38 -16.02
N TRP A 102 -4.58 -15.07 -16.64
CA TRP A 102 -5.07 -14.82 -18.00
C TRP A 102 -5.79 -13.47 -18.15
N GLU A 103 -6.27 -12.89 -17.06
CA GLU A 103 -6.95 -11.59 -17.04
C GLU A 103 -5.96 -10.43 -16.82
N VAL A 104 -4.69 -10.73 -16.53
CA VAL A 104 -3.63 -9.73 -16.41
C VAL A 104 -3.40 -9.09 -17.77
N SER A 105 -3.65 -7.79 -17.86
CA SER A 105 -3.47 -7.01 -19.08
C SER A 105 -3.01 -5.59 -18.76
N TRP A 106 -2.66 -4.85 -19.81
CA TRP A 106 -2.35 -3.41 -19.70
C TRP A 106 -3.51 -2.58 -19.13
N ALA A 107 -4.74 -3.10 -19.13
CA ALA A 107 -5.87 -2.46 -18.49
C ALA A 107 -5.67 -2.28 -16.97
N LEU A 108 -4.87 -3.13 -16.31
CA LEU A 108 -4.53 -2.95 -14.89
C LEU A 108 -3.81 -1.64 -14.61
N LEU A 109 -3.03 -1.10 -15.56
CA LEU A 109 -2.44 0.23 -15.43
C LEU A 109 -3.52 1.32 -15.48
N GLY A 110 -4.54 1.14 -16.34
CA GLY A 110 -5.70 2.02 -16.39
C GLY A 110 -6.46 2.02 -15.08
N VAL A 111 -6.77 0.83 -14.54
CA VAL A 111 -7.40 0.69 -13.22
C VAL A 111 -6.53 1.35 -12.15
N GLY A 112 -5.23 1.08 -12.13
CA GLY A 112 -4.29 1.72 -11.21
C GLY A 112 -4.30 3.25 -11.30
N LEU A 113 -4.39 3.82 -12.50
CA LEU A 113 -4.46 5.27 -12.71
C LEU A 113 -5.78 5.85 -12.19
N PHE A 114 -6.92 5.26 -12.58
CA PHE A 114 -8.23 5.74 -12.13
C PHE A 114 -8.39 5.62 -10.62
N SER A 115 -7.97 4.49 -10.03
CA SER A 115 -7.92 4.31 -8.59
C SER A 115 -7.01 5.34 -7.93
N PHE A 116 -5.81 5.61 -8.47
CA PHE A 116 -4.93 6.65 -7.91
C PHE A 116 -5.62 8.02 -7.92
N LEU A 117 -6.18 8.44 -9.06
CA LEU A 117 -6.84 9.73 -9.23
C LEU A 117 -8.05 9.90 -8.31
N ALA A 118 -8.93 8.89 -8.25
CA ALA A 118 -10.10 8.90 -7.37
C ALA A 118 -9.71 9.01 -5.89
N ASN A 119 -8.53 8.51 -5.53
CA ASN A 119 -8.06 8.46 -4.15
C ASN A 119 -7.08 9.56 -3.77
N ILE A 120 -6.76 10.50 -4.67
CA ILE A 120 -5.85 11.61 -4.36
C ILE A 120 -6.21 12.29 -3.01
N PRO A 121 -7.48 12.66 -2.72
CA PRO A 121 -7.79 13.35 -1.47
C PRO A 121 -7.46 12.52 -0.23
N LEU A 122 -7.90 11.26 -0.19
CA LEU A 122 -7.65 10.36 0.95
C LEU A 122 -6.17 9.99 1.08
N SER A 123 -5.52 9.68 -0.05
CA SER A 123 -4.10 9.33 -0.10
C SER A 123 -3.20 10.49 0.32
N LEU A 124 -3.55 11.73 -0.05
CA LEU A 124 -2.82 12.92 0.39
C LEU A 124 -2.93 13.11 1.91
N LEU A 125 -4.14 13.02 2.46
CA LEU A 125 -4.36 13.17 3.90
C LEU A 125 -3.68 12.05 4.69
N GLY A 126 -3.85 10.81 4.26
CA GLY A 126 -3.21 9.64 4.88
C GLY A 126 -1.70 9.73 4.86
N ASN A 127 -1.10 10.03 3.70
CA ASN A 127 0.35 10.19 3.59
C ASN A 127 0.85 11.41 4.34
N PHE A 128 0.11 12.52 4.37
CA PHE A 128 0.49 13.69 5.15
C PHE A 128 0.58 13.35 6.63
N PHE A 129 -0.43 12.66 7.16
CA PHE A 129 -0.45 12.21 8.55
C PHE A 129 0.69 11.22 8.84
N ILE A 130 0.83 10.16 8.02
CA ILE A 130 1.85 9.12 8.23
C ILE A 130 3.26 9.72 8.17
N GLN A 131 3.55 10.57 7.19
CA GLN A 131 4.90 11.09 7.00
C GLN A 131 5.28 12.18 7.99
N ASN A 132 4.32 12.92 8.57
CA ASN A 132 4.64 14.06 9.43
C ASN A 132 4.33 13.84 10.91
N VAL A 133 3.36 12.99 11.23
CA VAL A 133 2.93 12.74 12.61
C VAL A 133 3.48 11.42 13.14
N VAL A 134 3.47 10.36 12.31
CA VAL A 134 3.90 9.03 12.74
C VAL A 134 5.43 8.95 12.77
N ARG A 135 5.99 8.48 13.89
CA ARG A 135 7.43 8.23 14.04
C ARG A 135 7.89 7.22 12.99
N LEU A 136 9.07 7.43 12.40
CA LEU A 136 9.62 6.64 11.29
C LEU A 136 9.48 5.11 11.48
N ARG A 137 9.87 4.58 12.65
CA ARG A 137 9.76 3.15 13.01
C ARG A 137 8.35 2.54 12.94
N TRP A 138 7.31 3.38 12.94
CA TRP A 138 5.90 2.99 12.90
C TRP A 138 5.23 3.31 11.57
N ARG A 139 5.90 4.02 10.65
CA ARG A 139 5.28 4.46 9.39
C ARG A 139 4.91 3.30 8.48
N PHE A 140 5.73 2.25 8.42
CA PHE A 140 5.38 1.04 7.66
C PHE A 140 4.09 0.41 8.17
N PHE A 141 3.97 0.26 9.50
CA PHE A 141 2.75 -0.24 10.11
C PHE A 141 1.54 0.64 9.79
N ALA A 142 1.65 1.95 10.01
CA ALA A 142 0.56 2.90 9.74
C ALA A 142 0.16 2.92 8.26
N SER A 143 1.12 2.85 7.35
CA SER A 143 0.89 2.78 5.90
C SER A 143 0.21 1.47 5.49
N ALA A 144 0.64 0.33 6.03
CA ALA A 144 0.00 -0.95 5.75
C ALA A 144 -1.44 -0.98 6.24
N VAL A 145 -1.71 -0.46 7.45
CA VAL A 145 -3.08 -0.33 7.98
C VAL A 145 -3.92 0.59 7.12
N PHE A 146 -3.37 1.74 6.70
CA PHE A 146 -4.07 2.64 5.78
C PHE A 146 -4.44 1.94 4.46
N SER A 147 -3.50 1.21 3.84
CA SER A 147 -3.79 0.42 2.64
C SER A 147 -4.86 -0.66 2.86
N ALA A 148 -4.82 -1.37 3.98
CA ALA A 148 -5.84 -2.37 4.33
C ALA A 148 -7.24 -1.76 4.48
N LEU A 149 -7.34 -0.58 5.12
CA LEU A 149 -8.59 0.15 5.23
C LEU A 149 -9.10 0.63 3.87
N MET A 150 -8.22 1.09 2.98
CA MET A 150 -8.60 1.47 1.62
C MET A 150 -9.14 0.28 0.82
N ALA A 151 -8.54 -0.90 0.95
CA ALA A 151 -9.03 -2.12 0.29
C ALA A 151 -10.47 -2.46 0.74
N VAL A 152 -10.73 -2.43 2.05
CA VAL A 152 -12.08 -2.64 2.61
C VAL A 152 -13.04 -1.54 2.13
N TYR A 153 -12.60 -0.29 2.10
CA TYR A 153 -13.41 0.84 1.61
C TYR A 153 -13.83 0.66 0.15
N TYR A 154 -12.94 0.21 -0.75
CA TYR A 154 -13.32 -0.06 -2.13
C TYR A 154 -14.29 -1.24 -2.25
N ALA A 155 -14.07 -2.32 -1.49
CA ALA A 155 -14.98 -3.46 -1.48
C ALA A 155 -16.39 -3.04 -1.01
N LEU A 156 -16.49 -2.23 0.04
CA LEU A 156 -17.78 -1.66 0.47
C LEU A 156 -18.40 -0.76 -0.58
N SER A 157 -17.58 0.07 -1.25
CA SER A 157 -18.07 0.94 -2.33
C SER A 157 -18.63 0.13 -3.49
N GLU A 158 -17.97 -0.98 -3.85
CA GLU A 158 -18.50 -1.92 -4.84
C GLU A 158 -19.84 -2.49 -4.37
N VAL A 159 -19.93 -3.02 -3.14
CA VAL A 159 -21.18 -3.59 -2.61
C VAL A 159 -22.35 -2.60 -2.60
N PHE A 160 -22.10 -1.34 -2.21
CA PHE A 160 -23.17 -0.35 -2.06
C PHE A 160 -23.61 0.36 -3.36
N PHE A 161 -22.73 0.43 -4.36
CA PHE A 161 -22.97 1.21 -5.58
C PHE A 161 -22.98 0.37 -6.86
N ARG A 162 -23.04 -0.96 -6.73
CA ARG A 162 -23.26 -1.88 -7.85
C ARG A 162 -24.70 -1.87 -8.35
#